data_AF-K1LZ90-F1
#
_entry.id   AF-K1LZ90-F1
#
_cell.length_a   1.000
_cell.length_b   1.000
_cell.length_c   1.000
_cell.angle_alpha   90.00
_cell.angle_beta   90.00
_cell.angle_gamma   90.00
#
_symmetry.space_group_name_H-M   'P 1'
#
loop_
_entity.id
_entity.type
_entity.pdbx_description
1 polymer ?
#
loop_
_entity_poly.entity_id
_entity_poly.type
_entity_poly.pdbx_seq_one_letter_code
_entity_poly.pdbx_strand_id
1 'polypeptide(L)'
;MASVKQILSGLSTGFMAALLAGALMSYWVWLEMRIHTWVLCWLILALFIMISVFFKIKPLLFFILEAVIVVLVFVKSPNIFIYNVRDMFFLNMPFDQIKWLTLAIVAILNIIMLYLLSDQRKKG
;
A
#
# COMPACT_ATOMS: atom_id res chain seq x y z
N MET A 1 10.70 5.84 22.20
CA MET A 1 11.08 4.79 21.24
C MET A 1 9.82 4.23 20.62
N ALA A 2 9.71 4.20 19.29
CA ALA A 2 8.56 3.61 18.62
C ALA A 2 8.54 2.09 18.87
N SER A 3 7.40 1.55 19.29
CA SER A 3 7.18 0.12 19.46
C SER A 3 7.24 -0.57 18.09
N VAL A 4 7.78 -1.80 18.05
CA VAL A 4 7.78 -2.65 16.84
C VAL A 4 6.40 -2.71 16.18
N LYS A 5 5.32 -2.74 16.99
CA LYS A 5 3.94 -2.74 16.51
C LYS A 5 3.54 -1.45 15.77
N GLN A 6 4.06 -0.30 16.21
CA GLN A 6 3.81 0.99 15.57
C GLN A 6 4.53 1.09 14.23
N ILE A 7 5.79 0.64 14.18
CA ILE A 7 6.58 0.60 12.95
C ILE A 7 5.93 -0.34 11.94
N LEU A 8 5.48 -1.53 12.38
CA LEU A 8 4.82 -2.51 11.51
C LEU A 8 3.48 -1.99 10.97
N SER A 9 2.68 -1.32 11.81
CA SER A 9 1.45 -0.64 11.38
C SER A 9 1.74 0.45 10.36
N GLY A 10 2.78 1.26 10.61
CA GLY A 10 3.22 2.33 9.71
C GLY A 10 3.68 1.83 8.36
N LEU A 11 4.51 0.79 8.35
CA LEU A 11 5.03 0.19 7.13
C LEU A 11 3.92 -0.45 6.29
N SER A 12 3.01 -1.20 6.93
CA SER A 12 1.87 -1.82 6.25
C SER A 12 0.90 -0.79 5.67
N THR A 13 0.61 0.26 6.45
CA THR A 13 -0.31 1.33 6.02
C THR A 13 0.33 2.22 4.95
N GLY A 14 1.64 2.49 5.07
CA GLY A 14 2.40 3.24 4.07
C GLY A 14 2.53 2.50 2.74
N PHE A 15 2.70 1.17 2.79
CA PHE A 15 2.63 0.33 1.59
C PHE A 15 1.27 0.46 0.89
N MET A 16 0.16 0.36 1.63
CA MET A 16 -1.16 0.57 1.06
C MET A 16 -1.36 1.99 0.52
N ALA A 17 -0.89 3.02 1.23
CA ALA A 17 -0.98 4.40 0.77
C ALA A 17 -0.20 4.62 -0.54
N ALA A 18 0.97 3.99 -0.68
CA ALA A 18 1.75 4.05 -1.90
C ALA A 18 1.08 3.30 -3.06
N LEU A 19 0.47 2.13 -2.80
CA LEU A 19 -0.37 1.44 -3.79
C LEU A 19 -1.57 2.27 -4.24
N LEU A 20 -2.23 2.94 -3.30
CA LEU A 20 -3.34 3.85 -3.58
C LEU A 20 -2.89 5.03 -4.45
N ALA A 21 -1.76 5.64 -4.12
CA ALA A 21 -1.19 6.73 -4.90
C ALA A 21 -0.86 6.28 -6.33
N GLY A 22 -0.23 5.11 -6.49
CA GLY A 22 0.04 4.52 -7.80
C GLY A 22 -1.25 4.25 -8.59
N ALA A 23 -2.29 3.73 -7.93
CA ALA A 23 -3.60 3.52 -8.55
C ALA A 23 -4.22 4.84 -9.02
N LEU A 24 -4.28 5.86 -8.16
CA LEU A 24 -4.83 7.18 -8.47
C LEU A 24 -4.06 7.89 -9.60
N MET A 25 -2.73 7.84 -9.57
CA MET A 25 -1.89 8.42 -10.62
C MET A 25 -2.16 7.79 -11.98
N SER A 26 -2.44 6.49 -12.00
CA SER A 26 -2.82 5.82 -13.23
C SER A 26 -4.09 6.42 -13.83
N TYR A 27 -5.05 6.87 -13.01
CA TYR A 27 -6.30 7.48 -13.48
C TYR A 27 -6.11 8.90 -14.01
N TRP A 28 -5.15 9.65 -13.48
CA TRP A 28 -5.04 11.09 -13.73
C TRP A 28 -4.04 11.48 -14.82
N VAL A 29 -2.94 10.75 -15.01
CA VAL A 29 -1.82 11.35 -15.75
C VAL A 29 -1.64 10.82 -17.17
N TRP A 30 -1.64 11.76 -18.11
CA TRP A 30 -1.02 11.70 -19.43
C TRP A 30 0.39 11.07 -19.38
N LEU A 31 0.80 10.38 -20.45
CA LEU A 31 1.99 9.52 -20.53
C LEU A 31 3.30 10.06 -19.90
N GLU A 32 3.49 11.38 -19.86
CA GLU A 32 4.76 12.02 -19.46
C GLU A 32 5.09 11.99 -17.96
N MET A 33 4.13 12.09 -17.02
CA MET A 33 4.48 11.94 -15.59
C MET A 33 4.58 10.48 -15.13
N ARG A 34 4.34 9.50 -16.01
CA ARG A 34 4.43 8.07 -15.65
C ARG A 34 5.86 7.71 -15.22
N ILE A 35 6.87 8.38 -15.80
CA ILE A 35 8.30 8.25 -15.46
C ILE A 35 8.63 8.66 -14.02
N HIS A 36 7.83 9.52 -13.37
CA HIS A 36 8.06 9.95 -11.98
C HIS A 36 7.10 9.31 -10.98
N THR A 37 6.17 8.47 -11.44
CA THR A 37 5.13 7.88 -10.59
C THR A 37 5.74 6.99 -9.50
N TRP A 38 6.82 6.27 -9.81
CA TRP A 38 7.56 5.47 -8.83
C TRP A 38 8.15 6.34 -7.71
N VAL A 39 8.79 7.48 -8.04
CA VAL A 39 9.39 8.40 -7.05
C VAL A 39 8.35 8.86 -6.04
N LEU A 40 7.17 9.21 -6.54
CA LEU A 40 6.08 9.73 -5.73
C LEU A 40 5.50 8.64 -4.81
N CYS A 41 5.38 7.40 -5.30
CA CYS A 41 4.95 6.27 -4.48
C CYS A 41 5.96 5.95 -3.38
N TRP A 42 7.26 5.96 -3.68
CA TRP A 42 8.32 5.77 -2.68
C TRP A 42 8.38 6.90 -1.66
N LEU A 43 8.14 8.15 -2.09
CA LEU A 43 8.06 9.31 -1.21
C LEU A 43 6.88 9.19 -0.23
N ILE A 44 5.71 8.76 -0.72
CA ILE A 44 4.53 8.52 0.13
C ILE A 44 4.79 7.40 1.14
N LEU A 45 5.44 6.32 0.72
CA LEU A 45 5.83 5.23 1.62
C LEU A 45 6.77 5.74 2.73
N ALA A 46 7.80 6.50 2.37
CA ALA A 46 8.74 7.08 3.32
C ALA A 46 8.07 8.06 4.30
N LEU A 47 7.14 8.90 3.80
CA LEU A 47 6.35 9.80 4.65
C LEU A 47 5.52 9.04 5.67
N PHE A 48 4.83 7.96 5.28
CA PHE A 48 4.04 7.16 6.22
C PHE A 48 4.90 6.45 7.27
N ILE A 49 6.08 5.98 6.88
CA ILE A 49 7.06 5.43 7.84
C ILE A 49 7.49 6.52 8.83
N MET A 50 7.85 7.71 8.36
CA MET A 50 8.21 8.83 9.24
C MET A 50 7.05 9.22 10.17
N ILE A 51 5.84 9.37 9.63
CA ILE A 51 4.64 9.67 10.41
C ILE A 51 4.43 8.60 11.49
N SER A 52 4.68 7.32 11.21
CA SER A 52 4.51 6.25 12.19
C SER A 52 5.49 6.31 13.38
N VAL A 53 6.63 6.99 13.21
CA VAL A 53 7.59 7.23 14.30
C VAL A 53 7.07 8.28 15.27
N PHE A 54 6.39 9.31 14.76
CA PHE A 54 5.88 10.43 15.55
C PHE A 54 4.43 10.24 16.02
N PHE A 55 3.60 9.53 15.25
CA PHE A 55 2.17 9.37 15.46
C PHE A 55 1.75 7.89 15.41
N LYS A 56 0.81 7.50 16.27
CA LYS A 56 0.21 6.16 16.25
C LYS A 56 -0.75 6.03 15.06
N ILE A 57 -0.29 5.37 13.99
CA ILE A 57 -1.15 4.98 12.89
C ILE A 57 -2.05 3.82 13.33
N LYS A 58 -3.37 4.07 13.33
CA LYS A 58 -4.38 3.07 13.70
C LYS A 58 -4.47 2.00 12.61
N PRO A 59 -4.50 0.71 12.96
CA PRO A 59 -4.66 -0.37 11.99
C PRO A 59 -5.94 -0.26 11.15
N LEU A 60 -6.96 0.41 11.66
CA LEU A 60 -8.18 0.71 10.92
C LEU A 60 -7.92 1.46 9.59
N LEU A 61 -6.92 2.35 9.57
CA LEU A 61 -6.59 3.14 8.37
C LEU A 61 -6.16 2.24 7.21
N PHE A 62 -5.46 1.14 7.48
CA PHE A 62 -5.07 0.16 6.48
C PHE A 62 -6.28 -0.44 5.76
N PHE A 63 -7.31 -0.86 6.49
CA PHE A 63 -8.53 -1.44 5.91
C PHE A 63 -9.34 -0.43 5.11
N ILE A 64 -9.33 0.84 5.54
CA ILE A 64 -9.95 1.93 4.77
C ILE A 64 -9.23 2.10 3.44
N LEU A 65 -7.89 2.18 3.45
CA LEU A 65 -7.10 2.30 2.23
C LEU A 65 -7.29 1.10 1.30
N GLU A 66 -7.31 -0.12 1.85
CA GLU A 66 -7.57 -1.33 1.10
C GLU A 66 -8.93 -1.30 0.40
N ALA A 67 -10.00 -0.92 1.11
CA ALA A 67 -11.33 -0.81 0.53
C ALA A 67 -11.35 0.20 -0.65
N VAL A 68 -10.68 1.35 -0.50
CA VAL A 68 -10.57 2.35 -1.56
C VAL A 68 -9.79 1.79 -2.76
N ILE A 69 -8.67 1.09 -2.52
CA ILE A 69 -7.89 0.45 -3.60
C ILE A 69 -8.75 -0.57 -4.33
N VAL A 70 -9.47 -1.43 -3.62
CA VAL A 70 -10.34 -2.43 -4.23
C VAL A 70 -11.37 -1.76 -5.14
N VAL A 71 -12.03 -0.70 -4.68
CA VAL A 71 -12.98 0.06 -5.52
C VAL A 71 -12.29 0.63 -6.76
N LEU A 72 -11.12 1.26 -6.62
CA LEU A 72 -10.37 1.83 -7.74
C LEU A 72 -9.87 0.77 -8.73
N VAL A 73 -9.52 -0.42 -8.24
CA VAL A 73 -9.11 -1.56 -9.07
C VAL A 73 -10.27 -2.04 -9.94
N PHE A 74 -11.47 -2.14 -9.36
CA PHE A 74 -12.68 -2.55 -10.08
C PHE A 74 -13.15 -1.50 -11.11
N VAL A 75 -13.02 -0.21 -10.81
CA VAL A 75 -13.49 0.86 -11.71
C VAL A 75 -12.64 0.97 -12.99
N LYS A 76 -11.33 0.66 -12.97
CA LYS A 76 -10.46 0.78 -14.15
C LYS A 76 -10.26 -0.53 -14.88
N SER A 77 -9.59 -1.45 -14.18
CA SER A 77 -9.15 -2.76 -14.63
C SER A 77 -8.09 -3.26 -13.64
N PRO A 78 -8.23 -4.49 -13.13
CA PRO A 78 -7.21 -5.14 -12.32
C PRO A 78 -5.85 -5.21 -13.02
N ASN A 79 -5.83 -5.32 -14.35
CA ASN A 79 -4.58 -5.50 -15.06
C ASN A 79 -3.72 -4.23 -15.03
N ILE A 80 -4.35 -3.07 -15.19
CA ILE A 80 -3.66 -1.77 -15.14
C ILE A 80 -3.06 -1.55 -13.75
N PHE A 81 -3.76 -1.95 -12.69
CA PHE A 81 -3.24 -1.88 -11.33
C PHE A 81 -1.97 -2.71 -11.16
N ILE A 82 -1.99 -3.98 -11.56
CA ILE A 82 -0.82 -4.87 -11.46
C ILE A 82 0.37 -4.36 -12.29
N TYR A 83 0.11 -3.78 -13.46
CA TYR A 83 1.17 -3.10 -14.24
C TYR A 83 1.79 -1.93 -13.48
N ASN A 84 1.01 -1.10 -12.78
CA ASN A 84 1.59 -0.02 -11.98
C ASN A 84 2.39 -0.54 -10.78
N VAL A 85 1.94 -1.62 -10.15
CA VAL A 85 2.70 -2.25 -9.04
C VAL A 85 4.05 -2.75 -9.54
N ARG A 86 4.08 -3.38 -10.72
CA ARG A 86 5.33 -3.79 -11.38
C ARG A 86 6.29 -2.61 -11.55
N ASP A 87 5.80 -1.52 -12.12
CA ASP A 87 6.61 -0.34 -12.42
C ASP A 87 7.08 0.37 -11.15
N MET A 88 6.23 0.45 -10.12
CA MET A 88 6.56 1.07 -8.83
C MET A 88 7.74 0.41 -8.13
N PHE A 89 7.83 -0.93 -8.21
CA PHE A 89 8.89 -1.71 -7.57
C PHE A 89 10.01 -2.11 -8.52
N PHE A 90 10.00 -1.62 -9.77
CA PHE A 90 10.98 -1.98 -10.81
C PHE A 90 11.13 -3.50 -10.98
N LEU A 91 10.05 -4.26 -10.82
CA LEU A 91 10.09 -5.71 -10.87
C LEU A 91 10.15 -6.18 -12.33
N ASN A 92 11.29 -6.73 -12.74
CA ASN A 92 11.42 -7.32 -14.07
C ASN A 92 10.91 -8.79 -14.07
N MET A 93 9.63 -8.97 -13.77
CA MET A 93 8.99 -10.29 -13.68
C MET A 93 7.82 -10.42 -14.67
N PRO A 94 7.45 -11.65 -15.08
CA PRO A 94 6.23 -11.93 -15.84
C PRO A 94 4.98 -11.45 -15.11
N PHE A 95 3.98 -11.02 -15.87
CA PHE A 95 2.76 -10.41 -15.35
C PHE A 95 2.02 -11.32 -14.34
N ASP A 96 1.90 -12.62 -14.64
CA ASP A 96 1.24 -13.58 -13.75
C ASP A 96 1.96 -13.72 -12.40
N GLN A 97 3.30 -13.70 -12.40
CA GLN A 97 4.09 -13.80 -11.17
C GLN A 97 3.87 -12.57 -10.27
N ILE A 98 3.81 -11.37 -10.86
CA ILE A 98 3.59 -10.12 -10.11
C ILE A 98 2.18 -10.08 -9.51
N LYS A 99 1.18 -10.56 -10.26
CA LYS A 99 -0.19 -10.66 -9.76
C LYS A 99 -0.24 -11.53 -8.50
N TRP A 100 0.30 -12.74 -8.56
CA TRP A 100 0.34 -13.64 -7.41
C TRP A 100 1.18 -13.08 -6.26
N LEU A 101 2.32 -12.45 -6.55
CA LEU A 101 3.17 -11.82 -5.55
C LEU A 101 2.45 -10.69 -4.82
N THR A 102 1.77 -9.81 -5.55
CA THR A 102 1.04 -8.67 -4.98
C THR A 102 -0.10 -9.16 -4.10
N LEU A 103 -0.86 -10.16 -4.56
CA LEU A 103 -1.92 -10.78 -3.76
C LEU A 103 -1.38 -11.44 -2.49
N ALA A 104 -0.24 -12.15 -2.59
CA ALA A 104 0.40 -12.78 -1.44
C ALA A 104 0.86 -11.74 -0.40
N ILE A 105 1.48 -10.64 -0.85
CA ILE A 105 1.90 -9.54 0.04
C ILE A 105 0.68 -8.93 0.73
N VAL A 106 -0.37 -8.59 -0.02
CA VAL A 106 -1.60 -8.02 0.56
C VAL A 106 -2.27 -8.97 1.55
N ALA A 107 -2.29 -10.28 1.27
CA ALA A 107 -2.82 -11.29 2.19
C ALA A 107 -2.01 -11.37 3.51
N ILE A 108 -0.68 -11.35 3.43
CA ILE A 108 0.20 -11.34 4.61
C ILE A 108 -0.02 -10.06 5.43
N LEU A 109 -0.08 -8.90 4.77
CA LEU A 109 -0.33 -7.62 5.44
C LEU A 109 -1.69 -7.61 6.12
N ASN A 110 -2.72 -8.20 5.51
CA ASN A 110 -4.03 -8.36 6.15
C ASN A 110 -3.97 -9.15 7.45
N ILE A 111 -3.29 -10.31 7.46
CA ILE A 111 -3.14 -11.12 8.66
C ILE A 111 -2.44 -10.32 9.78
N ILE A 112 -1.37 -9.62 9.42
CA ILE A 112 -0.61 -8.76 10.36
C ILE A 112 -1.52 -7.66 10.92
N MET A 113 -2.27 -6.96 10.07
CA MET A 113 -3.09 -5.83 10.48
C MET A 113 -4.33 -6.26 11.28
N LEU A 114 -4.91 -7.43 10.98
CA LEU A 114 -5.97 -8.04 11.79
C LEU A 114 -5.46 -8.40 13.19
N TYR A 115 -4.27 -9.00 13.28
CA TYR A 115 -3.64 -9.29 14.56
C TYR A 115 -3.41 -8.01 15.38
N LEU A 116 -2.85 -6.97 14.76
CA LEU A 116 -2.62 -5.68 15.42
C LEU A 116 -3.94 -5.00 15.85
N LEU A 117 -4.99 -5.07 15.03
CA LEU A 117 -6.31 -4.54 15.36
C LEU A 117 -6.93 -5.28 16.56
N SER A 118 -6.79 -6.61 16.61
CA SER A 118 -7.30 -7.42 17.72
C SER A 118 -6.59 -7.11 19.04
N ASP A 119 -5.26 -6.89 19.03
CA ASP A 119 -4.49 -6.51 20.21
C ASP A 119 -4.88 -5.12 20.73
N GLN A 120 -5.22 -4.19 19.83
CA GLN A 120 -5.71 -2.87 20.24
C GLN A 120 -7.10 -2.94 20.89
N ARG A 121 -8.02 -3.75 20.35
CA ARG A 121 -9.37 -3.94 20.93
C ARG A 121 -9.36 -4.63 22.30
N LYS A 122 -8.33 -5.42 22.62
CA LYS A 122 -8.19 -6.06 23.94
C LYS A 122 -7.67 -5.12 25.03
N LYS A 123 -7.12 -3.95 24.65
CA LYS A 123 -6.45 -3.00 25.55
C LYS A 123 -7.20 -1.69 25.74
N GLY A 124 -8.25 -1.46 24.94
CA GLY A 124 -9.20 -0.35 25.11
C GLY A 124 -10.50 -0.87 25.68
#